data_AF-A0A496YYL9-F1
#
_entry.id   AF-A0A496YYL9-F1
#
_cell.length_a   1.000
_cell.length_b   1.000
_cell.length_c   1.000
_cell.angle_alpha   90.00
_cell.angle_beta   90.00
_cell.angle_gamma   90.00
#
_symmetry.space_group_name_H-M   'P 1'
#
loop_
_entity.id
_entity.type
_entity.pdbx_description
1 polymer ?
#
loop_
_entity_poly.entity_id
_entity_poly.type
_entity_poly.pdbx_seq_one_letter_code
_entity_poly.pdbx_strand_id
1 'polypeptide(L)'
;QENLGILRHNDLLKSYSEQTIGIHLHDVRGLKDHLAPGQGEIDYEEIKPFLKSSMIKILELNASRVKREDLAEGIRLIRTSGL
;
A
#
# COMPACT_ATOMS: atom_id res chain seq x y z
N GLN A 1 11.11 7.22 -0.69
CA GLN A 1 12.23 7.08 -1.66
C GLN A 1 11.86 7.72 -2.99
N GLU A 2 10.68 7.41 -3.52
CA GLU A 2 10.19 7.98 -4.79
C GLU A 2 10.03 9.50 -4.76
N ASN A 3 9.39 10.07 -3.74
CA ASN A 3 9.25 11.53 -3.59
C ASN A 3 10.59 12.28 -3.41
N LEU A 4 11.69 11.56 -3.21
CA LEU A 4 13.05 12.11 -3.17
C LEU A 4 13.81 11.91 -4.50
N GLY A 5 13.17 11.32 -5.52
CA GLY A 5 13.79 11.04 -6.82
C GLY A 5 14.79 9.87 -6.83
N ILE A 6 14.81 9.04 -5.79
CA ILE A 6 15.83 7.99 -5.63
C ILE A 6 15.47 6.74 -6.43
N LEU A 7 14.24 6.25 -6.25
CA LEU A 7 13.77 4.99 -6.83
C LEU A 7 12.24 4.97 -6.87
N ARG A 8 11.66 4.44 -7.95
CA ARG A 8 10.21 4.27 -8.05
C ARG A 8 9.77 2.95 -7.45
N HIS A 9 8.67 2.93 -6.70
CA HIS A 9 8.13 1.72 -6.09
C HIS A 9 7.72 0.69 -7.15
N ASN A 10 7.23 1.13 -8.31
CA ASN A 10 6.83 0.26 -9.41
C ASN A 10 8.02 -0.54 -9.98
N ASP A 11 9.22 0.04 -10.00
CA ASP A 11 10.43 -0.65 -10.46
C ASP A 11 10.80 -1.81 -9.50
N LEU A 12 10.57 -1.64 -8.19
CA LEU A 12 10.72 -2.72 -7.20
C LEU A 12 9.66 -3.82 -7.40
N LEU A 13 8.39 -3.44 -7.58
CA LEU A 13 7.31 -4.41 -7.81
C LEU A 13 7.60 -5.28 -9.04
N LYS A 14 7.97 -4.65 -10.17
CA LYS A 14 8.36 -5.37 -11.40
C LYS A 14 9.53 -6.33 -11.21
N SER A 15 10.49 -5.96 -10.36
CA SER A 15 11.70 -6.76 -10.16
C SER A 15 11.49 -7.95 -9.24
N TYR A 16 10.56 -7.86 -8.28
CA TYR A 16 10.48 -8.80 -7.16
C TYR A 16 9.12 -9.49 -6.98
N SER A 17 8.05 -9.05 -7.66
CA SER A 17 6.69 -9.62 -7.49
C SER A 17 6.63 -11.13 -7.66
N GLU A 18 7.46 -11.69 -8.55
CA GLU A 18 7.45 -13.12 -8.81
C GLU A 18 7.86 -13.98 -7.62
N GLN A 19 8.78 -13.50 -6.79
CA GLN A 19 9.28 -14.21 -5.61
C GLN A 19 8.65 -13.71 -4.31
N THR A 20 7.80 -12.69 -4.39
CA THR A 20 7.14 -12.09 -3.23
C THR A 20 6.01 -12.98 -2.73
N ILE A 21 5.99 -13.29 -1.43
CA ILE A 21 4.98 -14.14 -0.79
C ILE A 21 3.97 -13.34 0.07
N GLY A 22 4.19 -12.05 0.23
CA GLY A 22 3.31 -11.16 0.98
C GLY A 22 3.73 -9.70 0.85
N ILE A 23 2.86 -8.79 1.28
CA ILE A 23 3.04 -7.35 1.15
C ILE A 23 2.49 -6.61 2.38
N HIS A 24 3.16 -5.52 2.73
CA HIS A 24 2.64 -4.53 3.65
C HIS A 24 2.04 -3.37 2.87
N LEU A 25 0.81 -3.00 3.21
CA LEU A 25 0.04 -1.96 2.56
C LEU A 25 -0.17 -0.81 3.54
N HIS A 26 0.16 0.37 3.07
CA HIS A 26 -0.10 1.63 3.73
C HIS A 26 -0.11 2.73 2.69
N ASP A 27 -0.72 3.86 3.02
CA ASP A 27 -0.74 5.01 2.14
C ASP A 27 0.32 6.02 2.54
N VAL A 28 0.67 6.89 1.60
CA VAL A 28 1.74 7.89 1.75
C VAL A 28 1.27 9.21 1.16
N ARG A 29 1.56 10.32 1.85
CA ARG A 29 1.36 11.69 1.33
C ARG A 29 2.65 12.48 1.51
N GLY A 30 3.35 12.79 0.42
CA GLY A 30 4.68 13.40 0.49
C GLY A 30 5.67 12.55 1.32
N LEU A 31 6.13 13.07 2.47
CA LEU A 31 7.04 12.34 3.37
C LEU A 31 6.32 11.69 4.56
N LYS A 32 4.98 11.77 4.63
CA LYS A 32 4.19 11.13 5.67
C LYS A 32 3.75 9.76 5.18
N ASP A 33 4.35 8.71 5.72
CA ASP A 33 4.02 7.32 5.44
C ASP A 33 3.17 6.68 6.56
N HIS A 34 2.81 5.41 6.38
CA HIS A 34 2.01 4.63 7.33
C HIS A 34 0.61 5.19 7.59
N LEU A 35 0.03 5.85 6.59
CA LEU A 35 -1.37 6.30 6.61
C LEU A 35 -2.30 5.14 6.23
N ALA A 36 -3.57 5.22 6.62
CA ALA A 36 -4.58 4.27 6.15
C ALA A 36 -4.79 4.43 4.63
N PRO A 37 -5.07 3.33 3.88
CA PRO A 37 -5.44 3.41 2.47
C PRO A 37 -6.53 4.45 2.20
N GLY A 38 -6.34 5.29 1.18
CA GLY A 38 -7.26 6.38 0.81
C GLY A 38 -6.98 7.70 1.52
N GLN A 39 -5.96 7.77 2.38
CA GLN A 39 -5.53 9.00 3.06
C GLN A 39 -4.29 9.63 2.40
N GLY A 40 -3.71 9.00 1.39
CA GLY A 40 -2.53 9.48 0.70
C GLY A 40 -2.74 9.54 -0.81
N GLU A 41 -1.68 9.18 -1.53
CA GLU A 41 -1.51 9.39 -2.96
C GLU A 41 -1.19 8.09 -3.69
N ILE A 42 -1.15 6.95 -2.99
CA ILE A 42 -0.85 5.65 -3.60
C ILE A 42 -2.05 5.19 -4.44
N ASP A 43 -1.81 4.94 -5.74
CA ASP A 43 -2.77 4.26 -6.59
C ASP A 43 -2.66 2.74 -6.41
N TYR A 44 -3.63 2.17 -5.70
CA TYR A 44 -3.70 0.74 -5.43
C TYR A 44 -4.01 -0.10 -6.66
N GLU A 45 -4.63 0.46 -7.71
CA GLU A 45 -4.83 -0.27 -8.97
C GLU A 45 -3.50 -0.52 -9.71
N GLU A 46 -2.49 0.34 -9.52
CA GLU A 46 -1.14 0.09 -10.07
C GLU A 46 -0.42 -1.08 -9.40
N ILE A 47 -0.79 -1.43 -8.17
CA ILE A 47 -0.17 -2.51 -7.40
C ILE A 47 -0.78 -3.87 -7.77
N LYS A 48 -2.07 -3.90 -8.07
CA LYS A 48 -2.88 -5.09 -8.31
C LYS A 48 -2.28 -6.08 -9.33
N PRO A 49 -1.68 -5.67 -10.47
CA PRO A 49 -1.07 -6.60 -11.42
C PRO A 49 0.08 -7.42 -10.85
N PHE A 50 0.69 -6.98 -9.76
CA PHE A 50 1.84 -7.63 -9.14
C PHE A 50 1.46 -8.61 -8.03
N LEU A 51 0.17 -8.70 -7.69
CA LEU A 51 -0.27 -9.50 -6.55
C LEU A 51 -0.80 -10.86 -6.97
N LYS A 52 -0.43 -11.87 -6.16
CA LYS A 52 -0.91 -13.25 -6.29
C LYS A 52 -1.99 -13.51 -5.26
N SER A 53 -2.96 -14.36 -5.58
CA SER A 53 -4.05 -14.72 -4.65
C SER A 53 -3.54 -15.33 -3.34
N SER A 54 -2.37 -15.97 -3.37
CA SER A 54 -1.70 -16.57 -2.21
C SER A 54 -0.92 -15.58 -1.35
N MET A 55 -0.72 -14.33 -1.78
CA MET A 55 0.07 -13.36 -1.02
C MET A 55 -0.65 -12.94 0.25
N ILE A 56 0.07 -12.97 1.37
CA ILE A 56 -0.38 -12.40 2.64
C ILE A 56 -0.35 -10.88 2.54
N LYS A 57 -1.43 -10.21 2.95
CA LYS A 57 -1.55 -8.74 2.92
C LYS A 57 -1.72 -8.23 4.35
N ILE A 58 -0.86 -7.31 4.75
CA ILE A 58 -0.85 -6.72 6.09
C ILE A 58 -1.03 -5.21 5.95
N LEU A 59 -1.91 -4.61 6.73
CA LEU A 59 -1.98 -3.14 6.83
C LEU A 59 -0.93 -2.67 7.86
N GLU A 60 0.12 -1.98 7.41
CA GLU A 60 1.20 -1.49 8.27
C GLU A 60 1.01 0.00 8.57
N LEU A 61 0.29 0.29 9.65
CA LEU A 61 -0.18 1.63 9.94
C LEU A 61 0.46 2.24 11.18
N ASN A 62 0.57 3.57 11.21
CA ASN A 62 1.00 4.26 12.41
C ASN A 62 -0.18 4.40 13.37
N ALA A 63 -0.21 3.55 14.40
CA ALA A 63 -1.30 3.49 15.38
C ALA A 63 -1.54 4.81 16.15
N SER A 64 -0.53 5.68 16.26
CA SER A 64 -0.70 6.99 16.92
C SER A 64 -1.34 8.06 16.03
N ARG A 65 -1.37 7.83 14.70
CA ARG A 65 -1.84 8.81 13.71
C ARG A 65 -3.15 8.41 13.06
N VAL A 66 -3.33 7.11 12.79
CA VAL A 66 -4.50 6.62 12.08
C VAL A 66 -5.68 6.51 13.03
N LYS A 67 -6.77 7.21 12.69
CA LYS A 67 -8.03 7.10 13.43
C LYS A 67 -8.76 5.82 13.03
N ARG A 68 -9.64 5.35 13.91
CA ARG A 68 -10.41 4.12 13.68
C ARG A 68 -11.30 4.22 12.44
N GLU A 69 -11.87 5.38 12.20
CA GLU A 69 -12.77 5.63 11.07
C GLU A 69 -12.01 5.56 9.75
N ASP A 70 -10.81 6.16 9.70
CA ASP A 70 -9.92 6.13 8.54
C ASP A 70 -9.43 4.70 8.26
N LEU A 71 -9.11 3.93 9.31
CA LEU A 71 -8.80 2.50 9.18
C LEU A 71 -9.99 1.71 8.60
N ALA A 72 -11.20 1.95 9.09
CA ALA A 72 -12.39 1.25 8.62
C ALA A 72 -12.68 1.57 7.13
N GLU A 73 -12.48 2.82 6.71
CA GLU A 73 -12.58 3.21 5.30
C GLU A 73 -11.47 2.59 4.45
N GLY A 74 -10.22 2.62 4.93
CA GLY A 74 -9.10 2.01 4.22
C GLY A 74 -9.28 0.52 3.99
N ILE A 75 -9.81 -0.22 4.99
CA ILE A 75 -10.15 -1.64 4.82
C ILE A 75 -11.22 -1.83 3.74
N ARG A 76 -12.23 -0.97 3.68
CA ARG A 76 -13.27 -1.03 2.63
C ARG A 76 -12.65 -0.81 1.26
N LEU A 77 -11.84 0.24 1.10
CA LEU A 77 -11.19 0.61 -0.15
C LEU A 77 -10.32 -0.54 -0.71
N ILE A 78 -9.50 -1.16 0.14
CA ILE A 78 -8.66 -2.30 -0.26
C ILE A 78 -9.54 -3.45 -0.76
N ARG A 79 -10.58 -3.83 0.00
CA ARG A 79 -11.49 -4.92 -0.38
C ARG A 79 -12.23 -4.64 -1.69
N THR A 80 -12.71 -3.41 -1.90
CA THR A 80 -13.45 -3.05 -3.13
C THR A 80 -12.54 -2.98 -4.34
N SER A 81 -11.26 -2.67 -4.16
CA SER A 81 -10.25 -2.64 -5.23
C SER A 81 -9.79 -4.05 -5.65
N GLY A 82 -10.31 -5.10 -4.99
CA GLY A 82 -9.94 -6.50 -5.25
C GLY A 82 -8.59 -6.89 -4.65
N LEU A 83 -8.14 -6.14 -3.64
CA LEU A 83 -6.92 -6.37 -2.87
C LEU A 83 -7.23 -7.14 -1.58
#